data_AF-A0A7R9IBS8-F1
#
_entry.id   AF-A0A7R9IBS8-F1
#
_cell.length_a   1.000
_cell.length_b   1.000
_cell.length_c   1.000
_cell.angle_alpha   90.00
_cell.angle_beta   90.00
_cell.angle_gamma   90.00
#
_symmetry.space_group_name_H-M   'P 1'
#
loop_
_entity.id
_entity.type
_entity.pdbx_description
1 polymer ?
#
loop_
_entity_poly.entity_id
_entity_poly.type
_entity_poly.pdbx_seq_one_letter_code
_entity_poly.pdbx_strand_id
1 'polypeptide(L)'
;MPPRDDVPLASSLPGLWKYPTNRDAPLKSGILWLEGKREDDGAEGLWRVHDDLYDVSTFVDKHPGGADWLKLTKGTDITEAFESHHITNRAETTLKKFLVRKATTRRNSPYTFEEDGFYRTLKKRVREILGNNYSGPSNRSVLIADFFVITTLLLSVLAAHGGDFLLGSLAGVFLCYTAISAHNFFHQKDNFRMYYFDLSLMSSRDWRISHAMSHHAYPNTLLDLEISMFEPVIKWLPTKKSLGYKIISWIYSPIVYSFVFFSQAVIRNLLYLRGHVNHLQWRDAAPLVLPALMMGFGRTGVLDTLLMWAWIILVGSFLLGAIGFNAGHHHPGVFHDGDAPRKDRDWGLGQLDAVKDRKWISANILLVLTNFGNHALHHLFPTVDHDKLYDLKGVFKQTCKEFGVDFELAGVWECIAGQFRQLARDKANPYPTYRDSSLKSGLIWIKGKQEDDGAEGLWRIHDDLYELSSWMYRHPGGAEWLDITKGTDITEAFEAHHVSKIPEAILKNFHVRAASTRRNSPYTFKEDGFYRTLKKRVREALGKEPEPKRLED
;
A
#
# COMPACT_ATOMS: atom_id res chain seq x y z
N MET A 1 -15.35 0.03 -12.40
CA MET A 1 -14.89 -0.98 -13.38
C MET A 1 -15.37 -2.38 -12.98
N PRO A 2 -15.62 -3.30 -13.92
CA PRO A 2 -15.92 -4.70 -13.61
C PRO A 2 -14.73 -5.39 -12.89
N PRO A 3 -14.97 -6.47 -12.13
CA PRO A 3 -13.90 -7.28 -11.54
C PRO A 3 -12.90 -7.78 -12.60
N ARG A 4 -11.62 -7.79 -12.24
CA ARG A 4 -10.55 -8.28 -13.11
C ARG A 4 -10.46 -9.81 -13.08
N ASP A 5 -10.36 -10.40 -14.27
CA ASP A 5 -10.25 -11.84 -14.54
C ASP A 5 -9.03 -12.19 -15.41
N ASP A 6 -8.17 -11.21 -15.72
CA ASP A 6 -6.97 -11.44 -16.54
C ASP A 6 -5.89 -12.20 -15.77
N VAL A 7 -5.33 -13.25 -16.38
CA VAL A 7 -4.21 -14.04 -15.86
C VAL A 7 -3.15 -14.19 -16.96
N PRO A 8 -1.93 -13.66 -16.79
CA PRO A 8 -1.48 -12.86 -15.65
C PRO A 8 -2.17 -11.49 -15.58
N LEU A 9 -2.33 -10.95 -14.37
CA LEU A 9 -2.88 -9.61 -14.15
C LEU A 9 -1.94 -8.56 -14.75
N ALA A 10 -2.39 -7.72 -15.68
CA ALA A 10 -1.64 -6.53 -16.07
C ALA A 10 -1.51 -5.54 -14.87
N SER A 11 -0.38 -4.86 -14.67
CA SER A 11 -0.36 -3.82 -13.64
C SER A 11 -1.26 -2.65 -14.06
N SER A 12 -1.97 -2.04 -13.11
CA SER A 12 -2.62 -0.76 -13.35
C SER A 12 -1.63 0.40 -13.29
N LEU A 13 -0.41 0.22 -12.78
CA LEU A 13 0.58 1.27 -12.66
C LEU A 13 1.36 1.50 -13.98
N PRO A 14 1.45 2.76 -14.45
CA PRO A 14 2.29 3.09 -15.59
C PRO A 14 3.77 2.86 -15.24
N GLY A 15 4.49 2.13 -16.08
CA GLY A 15 5.92 1.85 -15.91
C GLY A 15 6.23 0.45 -15.36
N LEU A 16 5.26 -0.25 -14.78
CA LEU A 16 5.35 -1.68 -14.51
C LEU A 16 4.77 -2.46 -15.70
N TRP A 17 5.56 -2.50 -16.79
CA TRP A 17 5.11 -3.02 -18.08
C TRP A 17 5.33 -4.54 -18.25
N LYS A 18 6.20 -5.14 -17.44
CA LYS A 18 6.42 -6.59 -17.40
C LYS A 18 5.82 -7.17 -16.13
N TYR A 19 5.03 -8.25 -16.29
CA TYR A 19 4.55 -9.03 -15.16
C TYR A 19 5.74 -9.66 -14.43
N PRO A 20 5.87 -9.52 -13.09
CA PRO A 20 7.09 -9.93 -12.40
C PRO A 20 7.34 -11.44 -12.52
N THR A 21 8.56 -11.77 -12.97
CA THR A 21 9.02 -13.15 -13.07
C THR A 21 9.04 -13.81 -11.69
N ASN A 22 8.68 -15.09 -11.61
CA ASN A 22 8.54 -15.87 -10.38
C ASN A 22 7.48 -15.40 -9.37
N ARG A 23 6.67 -14.38 -9.67
CA ARG A 23 5.59 -13.92 -8.76
C ARG A 23 4.63 -15.06 -8.37
N ASP A 24 4.24 -15.87 -9.36
CA ASP A 24 3.29 -16.97 -9.19
C ASP A 24 3.99 -18.34 -9.04
N ALA A 25 5.29 -18.35 -8.73
CA ALA A 25 6.00 -19.59 -8.48
C ALA A 25 5.32 -20.38 -7.34
N PRO A 26 5.25 -21.73 -7.43
CA PRO A 26 4.59 -22.55 -6.41
C PRO A 26 5.20 -22.37 -5.00
N LEU A 27 6.51 -22.17 -4.94
CA LEU A 27 7.22 -21.76 -3.73
C LEU A 27 7.48 -20.27 -3.81
N LYS A 28 6.99 -19.49 -2.85
CA LYS A 28 7.20 -18.03 -2.82
C LYS A 28 8.21 -17.68 -1.75
N SER A 29 9.31 -17.05 -2.14
CA SER A 29 10.41 -16.69 -1.23
C SER A 29 11.17 -15.47 -1.73
N GLY A 30 11.90 -14.81 -0.83
CA GLY A 30 12.76 -13.69 -1.21
C GLY A 30 13.83 -14.07 -2.24
N ILE A 31 14.34 -15.30 -2.19
CA ILE A 31 15.35 -15.78 -3.14
C ILE A 31 14.79 -15.84 -4.56
N LEU A 32 13.63 -16.48 -4.73
CA LEU A 32 12.97 -16.61 -6.04
C LEU A 32 12.50 -15.25 -6.57
N TRP A 33 12.12 -14.32 -5.69
CA TRP A 33 11.82 -12.94 -6.04
C TRP A 33 13.06 -12.21 -6.57
N LEU A 34 14.22 -12.35 -5.90
CA LEU A 34 15.49 -11.79 -6.39
C LEU A 34 15.94 -12.41 -7.71
N GLU A 35 15.72 -13.71 -7.92
CA GLU A 35 15.98 -14.38 -9.20
C GLU A 35 15.11 -13.76 -10.32
N GLY A 36 13.81 -13.57 -10.07
CA GLY A 36 12.92 -12.91 -11.02
C GLY A 36 13.34 -11.46 -11.32
N LYS A 37 13.74 -10.70 -10.29
CA LYS A 37 14.27 -9.34 -10.45
C LYS A 37 15.52 -9.31 -11.34
N ARG A 38 16.44 -10.28 -11.21
CA ARG A 38 17.64 -10.35 -12.07
C ARG A 38 17.29 -10.52 -13.54
N GLU A 39 16.22 -11.24 -13.85
CA GLU A 39 15.71 -11.41 -15.21
C GLU A 39 14.96 -10.17 -15.72
N ASP A 40 14.26 -9.46 -14.84
CA ASP A 40 13.37 -8.36 -15.22
C ASP A 40 14.06 -7.00 -15.31
N ASP A 41 15.10 -6.78 -14.50
CA ASP A 41 15.62 -5.44 -14.23
C ASP A 41 16.61 -4.90 -15.26
N GLY A 42 17.13 -5.78 -16.13
CA GLY A 42 18.12 -5.40 -17.14
C GLY A 42 19.40 -4.84 -16.52
N ALA A 43 19.80 -5.32 -15.34
CA ALA A 43 21.00 -4.86 -14.65
C ALA A 43 22.29 -5.58 -15.12
N GLU A 44 22.18 -6.53 -16.06
CA GLU A 44 23.33 -7.17 -16.74
C GLU A 44 24.37 -7.80 -15.78
N GLY A 45 23.92 -8.32 -14.63
CA GLY A 45 24.81 -8.88 -13.59
C GLY A 45 25.55 -7.84 -12.73
N LEU A 46 25.30 -6.55 -12.98
CA LEU A 46 25.78 -5.39 -12.22
C LEU A 46 24.68 -4.84 -11.28
N TRP A 47 24.94 -3.74 -10.60
CA TRP A 47 23.90 -3.04 -9.82
C TRP A 47 23.38 -1.87 -10.64
N ARG A 48 22.07 -1.83 -10.87
CA ARG A 48 21.43 -0.72 -11.58
C ARG A 48 20.87 0.31 -10.59
N VAL A 49 21.19 1.58 -10.80
CA VAL A 49 20.59 2.73 -10.10
C VAL A 49 20.18 3.74 -11.16
N HIS A 50 18.89 4.04 -11.23
CA HIS A 50 18.25 4.75 -12.33
C HIS A 50 18.58 4.08 -13.68
N ASP A 51 19.10 4.83 -14.64
CA ASP A 51 19.49 4.33 -15.96
C ASP A 51 20.99 4.03 -16.08
N ASP A 52 21.69 3.93 -14.95
CA ASP A 52 23.12 3.68 -14.90
C ASP A 52 23.44 2.31 -14.25
N LEU A 53 24.47 1.65 -14.77
CA LEU A 53 24.99 0.38 -14.27
C LEU A 53 26.33 0.59 -13.57
N TYR A 54 26.46 0.00 -12.38
CA TYR A 54 27.60 0.18 -11.49
C TYR A 54 28.22 -1.17 -11.12
N ASP A 55 29.56 -1.23 -11.08
CA ASP A 55 30.30 -2.35 -10.51
C ASP A 55 30.86 -1.97 -9.13
N VAL A 56 30.08 -2.29 -8.09
CA VAL A 56 30.47 -2.05 -6.69
C VAL A 56 31.15 -3.26 -6.05
N SER A 57 31.62 -4.25 -6.83
CA SER A 57 32.19 -5.51 -6.30
C SER A 57 33.32 -5.28 -5.29
N THR A 58 34.19 -4.30 -5.55
CA THR A 58 35.33 -3.95 -4.67
C THR A 58 34.93 -3.15 -3.41
N PHE A 59 33.66 -2.73 -3.33
CA PHE A 59 33.08 -1.94 -2.26
C PHE A 59 32.11 -2.74 -1.38
N VAL A 60 31.63 -3.91 -1.84
CA VAL A 60 30.63 -4.74 -1.12
C VAL A 60 30.97 -4.92 0.36
N ASP A 61 32.17 -5.40 0.69
CA ASP A 61 32.56 -5.66 2.08
C ASP A 61 32.94 -4.38 2.86
N LYS A 62 32.98 -3.23 2.19
CA LYS A 62 33.25 -1.90 2.77
C LYS A 62 31.96 -1.08 2.94
N HIS A 63 30.82 -1.62 2.51
CA HIS A 63 29.55 -0.91 2.53
C HIS A 63 29.15 -0.58 3.98
N PRO A 64 28.96 0.70 4.36
CA PRO A 64 28.67 1.08 5.75
C PRO A 64 27.39 0.49 6.32
N GLY A 65 26.40 0.16 5.46
CA GLY A 65 25.14 -0.47 5.85
C GLY A 65 25.21 -1.99 6.03
N GLY A 66 26.33 -2.63 5.67
CA GLY A 66 26.48 -4.09 5.69
C GLY A 66 26.56 -4.69 4.28
N ALA A 67 27.33 -5.78 4.15
CA ALA A 67 27.60 -6.41 2.86
C ALA A 67 26.39 -7.18 2.29
N ASP A 68 25.49 -7.67 3.15
CA ASP A 68 24.33 -8.48 2.76
C ASP A 68 23.48 -7.76 1.71
N TRP A 69 23.23 -6.46 1.86
CA TRP A 69 22.44 -5.65 0.92
C TRP A 69 22.95 -5.77 -0.52
N LEU A 70 24.26 -5.60 -0.73
CA LEU A 70 24.85 -5.63 -2.07
C LEU A 70 25.06 -7.07 -2.58
N LYS A 71 25.38 -8.01 -1.69
CA LYS A 71 25.51 -9.44 -2.06
C LYS A 71 24.19 -10.02 -2.56
N LEU A 72 23.09 -9.71 -1.88
CA LEU A 72 21.75 -10.17 -2.25
C LEU A 72 21.24 -9.57 -3.57
N THR A 73 21.54 -8.29 -3.80
CA THR A 73 20.99 -7.51 -4.92
C THR A 73 21.89 -7.41 -6.15
N LYS A 74 23.03 -8.10 -6.17
CA LYS A 74 23.89 -8.14 -7.37
C LYS A 74 23.06 -8.53 -8.58
N GLY A 75 23.12 -7.81 -9.69
CA GLY A 75 22.34 -8.14 -10.87
C GLY A 75 20.88 -7.68 -10.83
N THR A 76 20.47 -6.80 -9.91
CA THR A 76 19.11 -6.21 -9.88
C THR A 76 19.15 -4.69 -10.01
N ASP A 77 17.99 -4.10 -10.30
CA ASP A 77 17.72 -2.67 -10.13
C ASP A 77 17.43 -2.40 -8.66
N ILE A 78 18.28 -1.56 -8.06
CA ILE A 78 18.22 -1.18 -6.64
C ILE A 78 17.88 0.30 -6.46
N THR A 79 17.28 0.96 -7.46
CA THR A 79 17.00 2.39 -7.41
C THR A 79 16.16 2.80 -6.20
N GLU A 80 14.99 2.17 -5.99
CA GLU A 80 14.10 2.52 -4.89
C GLU A 80 14.76 2.28 -3.53
N ALA A 81 15.50 1.18 -3.38
CA ALA A 81 16.28 0.87 -2.18
C ALA A 81 17.40 1.90 -1.97
N PHE A 82 18.14 2.25 -3.02
CA PHE A 82 19.20 3.24 -2.98
C PHE A 82 18.66 4.60 -2.55
N GLU A 83 17.53 5.04 -3.11
CA GLU A 83 16.92 6.32 -2.81
C GLU A 83 16.35 6.40 -1.39
N SER A 84 15.64 5.36 -0.95
CA SER A 84 15.00 5.32 0.37
C SER A 84 15.99 5.15 1.53
N HIS A 85 17.09 4.43 1.32
CA HIS A 85 18.01 4.08 2.41
C HIS A 85 19.14 5.10 2.61
N HIS A 86 19.45 5.92 1.60
CA HIS A 86 20.53 6.92 1.67
C HIS A 86 19.99 8.34 1.77
N ILE A 87 19.98 8.90 2.98
CA ILE A 87 19.51 10.27 3.22
C ILE A 87 20.55 11.30 2.76
N THR A 88 21.85 11.06 2.98
CA THR A 88 22.94 12.01 2.65
C THR A 88 23.45 11.85 1.21
N ASN A 89 24.09 12.89 0.68
CA ASN A 89 24.69 12.87 -0.68
C ASN A 89 26.00 12.05 -0.77
N ARG A 90 26.47 11.46 0.34
CA ARG A 90 27.70 10.67 0.39
C ARG A 90 27.61 9.43 -0.49
N ALA A 91 26.44 8.79 -0.51
CA ALA A 91 26.20 7.60 -1.32
C ALA A 91 26.29 7.92 -2.81
N GLU A 92 25.57 8.96 -3.27
CA GLU A 92 25.59 9.44 -4.66
C GLU A 92 27.01 9.82 -5.11
N THR A 93 27.77 10.53 -4.26
CA THR A 93 29.16 10.91 -4.55
C THR A 93 30.08 9.71 -4.63
N THR A 94 29.89 8.72 -3.75
CA THR A 94 30.70 7.49 -3.72
C THR A 94 30.39 6.59 -4.92
N LEU A 95 29.11 6.47 -5.27
CA LEU A 95 28.61 5.61 -6.34
C LEU A 95 29.20 5.97 -7.71
N LYS A 96 29.42 7.26 -7.99
CA LYS A 96 30.04 7.76 -9.25
C LYS A 96 31.38 7.09 -9.58
N LYS A 97 32.14 6.64 -8.59
CA LYS A 97 33.44 5.98 -8.78
C LYS A 97 33.32 4.58 -9.39
N PHE A 98 32.13 3.99 -9.35
CA PHE A 98 31.85 2.62 -9.77
C PHE A 98 31.01 2.57 -11.05
N LEU A 99 30.75 3.71 -11.69
CA LEU A 99 29.97 3.79 -12.92
C LEU A 99 30.67 3.02 -14.04
N VAL A 100 29.95 2.11 -14.68
CA VAL A 100 30.43 1.36 -15.84
C VAL A 100 29.88 1.97 -17.13
N ARG A 101 28.55 2.06 -17.26
CA ARG A 101 27.83 2.58 -18.43
C ARG A 101 26.35 2.79 -18.12
N LYS A 102 25.61 3.37 -19.07
CA LYS A 102 24.14 3.39 -19.05
C LYS A 102 23.54 2.02 -19.36
N ALA A 103 22.41 1.70 -18.75
CA ALA A 103 21.59 0.56 -19.10
C ALA A 103 20.98 0.76 -20.50
N THR A 104 20.87 -0.32 -21.26
CA THR A 104 20.30 -0.30 -22.62
C THR A 104 18.79 -0.53 -22.64
N THR A 105 18.24 -1.07 -21.56
CA THR A 105 16.82 -1.38 -21.41
C THR A 105 16.10 -0.38 -20.52
N ARG A 106 14.81 -0.19 -20.74
CA ARG A 106 13.96 0.60 -19.83
C ARG A 106 13.81 -0.12 -18.49
N ARG A 107 13.79 0.64 -17.38
CA ARG A 107 13.45 0.12 -16.04
C ARG A 107 12.07 -0.52 -16.01
N ASN A 108 11.92 -1.62 -15.28
CA ASN A 108 10.62 -2.20 -14.92
C ASN A 108 10.20 -1.73 -13.52
N SER A 109 9.93 -0.42 -13.40
CA SER A 109 9.48 0.20 -12.15
C SER A 109 8.40 1.24 -12.44
N PRO A 110 7.34 1.30 -11.62
CA PRO A 110 6.28 2.28 -11.81
C PRO A 110 6.68 3.69 -11.39
N TYR A 111 7.78 3.87 -10.66
CA TYR A 111 8.07 5.12 -9.96
C TYR A 111 9.18 5.99 -10.58
N THR A 112 9.12 7.29 -10.30
CA THR A 112 10.11 8.31 -10.65
C THR A 112 10.64 9.01 -9.39
N PHE A 113 11.79 9.68 -9.53
CA PHE A 113 12.49 10.40 -8.46
C PHE A 113 12.94 11.78 -8.95
N GLU A 114 12.01 12.54 -9.53
CA GLU A 114 12.27 13.87 -10.06
C GLU A 114 12.81 14.81 -8.97
N GLU A 115 13.73 15.70 -9.32
CA GLU A 115 14.47 16.54 -8.36
C GLU A 115 13.58 17.54 -7.60
N ASP A 116 12.51 17.99 -8.23
CA ASP A 116 11.44 18.85 -7.71
C ASP A 116 10.19 18.05 -7.28
N GLY A 117 10.24 16.71 -7.38
CA GLY A 117 9.20 15.81 -6.91
C GLY A 117 9.05 15.81 -5.38
N PHE A 118 7.93 15.24 -4.91
CA PHE A 118 7.59 15.18 -3.49
C PHE A 118 8.69 14.49 -2.68
N TYR A 119 9.13 13.32 -3.12
CA TYR A 119 10.09 12.53 -2.33
C TYR A 119 11.44 13.22 -2.21
N ARG A 120 11.99 13.74 -3.31
CA ARG A 120 13.28 14.44 -3.31
C ARG A 120 13.22 15.73 -2.50
N THR A 121 12.11 16.47 -2.58
CA THR A 121 11.88 17.65 -1.76
C THR A 121 11.87 17.31 -0.27
N LEU A 122 11.10 16.28 0.13
CA LEU A 122 11.06 15.83 1.52
C LEU A 122 12.43 15.35 2.01
N LYS A 123 13.11 14.51 1.22
CA LYS A 123 14.44 13.97 1.53
C LYS A 123 15.49 15.06 1.75
N LYS A 124 15.49 16.13 0.94
CA LYS A 124 16.37 17.31 1.11
C LYS A 124 16.14 17.96 2.48
N ARG A 125 14.89 18.20 2.87
CA ARG A 125 14.58 18.84 4.16
C ARG A 125 14.84 17.92 5.36
N VAL A 126 14.55 16.63 5.24
CA VAL A 126 14.88 15.63 6.26
C VAL A 126 16.39 15.60 6.51
N ARG A 127 17.21 15.68 5.45
CA ARG A 127 18.67 15.78 5.58
C ARG A 127 19.12 17.02 6.35
N GLU A 128 18.46 18.17 6.16
CA GLU A 128 18.76 19.39 6.92
C GLU A 128 18.48 19.23 8.41
N ILE A 129 17.38 18.54 8.77
CA ILE A 129 17.00 18.28 10.17
C ILE A 129 17.95 17.27 10.83
N LEU A 130 18.20 16.14 10.16
CA LEU A 130 19.02 15.06 10.72
C LEU A 130 20.52 15.40 10.71
N GLY A 131 20.95 16.24 9.75
CA GLY A 131 22.34 16.55 9.50
C GLY A 131 23.14 15.38 8.90
N ASN A 132 24.39 15.66 8.51
CA ASN A 132 25.25 14.69 7.82
C ASN A 132 25.82 13.58 8.72
N ASN A 133 25.74 13.76 10.04
CA ASN A 133 26.32 12.85 11.04
C ASN A 133 25.27 12.01 11.78
N TYR A 134 24.01 12.07 11.36
CA TYR A 134 22.97 11.22 11.91
C TYR A 134 23.39 9.75 11.79
N SER A 135 23.39 9.06 12.91
CA SER A 135 23.72 7.64 12.95
C SER A 135 22.99 6.92 14.08
N GLY A 136 22.88 5.60 13.89
CA GLY A 136 22.49 4.64 14.90
C GLY A 136 21.02 4.68 15.35
N PRO A 137 20.58 3.59 16.00
CA PRO A 137 19.34 3.60 16.75
C PRO A 137 19.47 4.53 17.95
N SER A 138 18.35 5.06 18.43
CA SER A 138 18.34 5.81 19.69
C SER A 138 18.59 4.88 20.88
N ASN A 139 19.17 5.40 21.96
CA ASN A 139 19.29 4.63 23.21
C ASN A 139 17.93 4.16 23.72
N ARG A 140 16.87 4.94 23.47
CA ARG A 140 15.51 4.58 23.85
C ARG A 140 15.01 3.35 23.09
N SER A 141 15.15 3.32 21.76
CA SER A 141 14.80 2.16 20.94
C SER A 141 15.60 0.92 21.34
N VAL A 142 16.89 1.10 21.62
CA VAL A 142 17.77 0.03 22.13
C VAL A 142 17.24 -0.57 23.44
N LEU A 143 16.99 0.27 24.45
CA LEU A 143 16.52 -0.18 25.76
C LEU A 143 15.16 -0.86 25.69
N ILE A 144 14.24 -0.38 24.84
CA ILE A 144 12.93 -0.98 24.64
C ILE A 144 13.06 -2.38 24.01
N ALA A 145 13.87 -2.52 22.95
CA ALA A 145 14.06 -3.80 22.29
C ALA A 145 14.77 -4.83 23.20
N ASP A 146 15.78 -4.39 23.96
CA ASP A 146 16.49 -5.24 24.92
C ASP A 146 15.56 -5.68 26.06
N PHE A 147 14.71 -4.78 26.56
CA PHE A 147 13.69 -5.12 27.54
C PHE A 147 12.74 -6.20 27.01
N PHE A 148 12.28 -6.09 25.77
CA PHE A 148 11.39 -7.10 25.19
C PHE A 148 12.06 -8.47 25.06
N VAL A 149 13.27 -8.55 24.52
CA VAL A 149 13.94 -9.84 24.36
C VAL A 149 14.27 -10.47 25.71
N ILE A 150 14.75 -9.69 26.69
CA ILE A 150 15.04 -10.20 28.03
C ILE A 150 13.76 -10.75 28.67
N THR A 151 12.65 -10.01 28.52
CA THR A 151 11.35 -10.44 29.06
C THR A 151 10.83 -11.69 28.35
N THR A 152 10.98 -11.82 27.03
CA THR A 152 10.69 -13.06 26.30
C THR A 152 11.47 -14.23 26.88
N LEU A 153 12.79 -14.11 27.02
CA LEU A 153 13.66 -15.18 27.53
C LEU A 153 13.27 -15.60 28.95
N LEU A 154 13.06 -14.63 29.85
CA LEU A 154 12.67 -14.88 31.25
C LEU A 154 11.31 -15.56 31.34
N LEU A 155 10.30 -15.05 30.63
CA LEU A 155 8.96 -15.61 30.66
C LEU A 155 8.90 -17.00 30.02
N SER A 156 9.66 -17.27 28.97
CA SER A 156 9.77 -18.62 28.39
C SER A 156 10.31 -19.63 29.41
N VAL A 157 11.38 -19.28 30.13
CA VAL A 157 11.93 -20.15 31.18
C VAL A 157 10.93 -20.34 32.33
N LEU A 158 10.27 -19.28 32.80
CA LEU A 158 9.26 -19.39 33.86
C LEU A 158 8.05 -20.23 33.45
N ALA A 159 7.60 -20.10 32.20
CA ALA A 159 6.52 -20.92 31.64
C ALA A 159 6.92 -22.41 31.62
N ALA A 160 8.14 -22.74 31.20
CA ALA A 160 8.68 -24.10 31.24
C ALA A 160 9.05 -24.58 32.65
N HIS A 161 9.22 -23.68 33.62
CA HIS A 161 9.44 -24.06 35.02
C HIS A 161 8.15 -24.53 35.68
N GLY A 162 7.03 -23.86 35.40
CA GLY A 162 5.72 -24.17 35.97
C GLY A 162 4.80 -25.02 35.10
N GLY A 163 5.16 -25.26 33.83
CA GLY A 163 4.23 -25.84 32.84
C GLY A 163 3.03 -24.91 32.54
N ASP A 164 3.20 -23.60 32.72
CA ASP A 164 2.13 -22.62 32.70
C ASP A 164 1.97 -21.98 31.31
N PHE A 165 0.91 -22.39 30.60
CA PHE A 165 0.60 -21.89 29.25
C PHE A 165 0.06 -20.45 29.24
N LEU A 166 -0.40 -19.90 30.37
CA LEU A 166 -0.72 -18.48 30.48
C LEU A 166 0.57 -17.66 30.48
N LEU A 167 1.57 -18.07 31.25
CA LEU A 167 2.91 -17.47 31.17
C LEU A 167 3.54 -17.67 29.79
N GLY A 168 3.36 -18.84 29.17
CA GLY A 168 3.74 -19.10 27.78
C GLY A 168 3.06 -18.14 26.79
N SER A 169 1.78 -17.83 27.00
CA SER A 169 1.07 -16.84 26.17
C SER A 169 1.65 -15.44 26.34
N LEU A 170 1.99 -15.04 27.57
CA LEU A 170 2.66 -13.77 27.83
C LEU A 170 4.06 -13.71 27.19
N ALA A 171 4.82 -14.80 27.25
CA ALA A 171 6.09 -14.93 26.54
C ALA A 171 5.89 -14.79 25.01
N GLY A 172 4.81 -15.34 24.46
CA GLY A 172 4.41 -15.16 23.05
C GLY A 172 4.10 -13.70 22.68
N VAL A 173 3.40 -12.96 23.56
CA VAL A 173 3.16 -11.51 23.41
C VAL A 173 4.50 -10.76 23.33
N PHE A 174 5.41 -11.02 24.26
CA PHE A 174 6.72 -10.37 24.26
C PHE A 174 7.61 -10.83 23.10
N LEU A 175 7.48 -12.07 22.63
CA LEU A 175 8.16 -12.53 21.40
C LEU A 175 7.69 -11.75 20.18
N CYS A 176 6.38 -11.47 20.07
CA CYS A 176 5.85 -10.59 19.02
C CYS A 176 6.48 -9.18 19.12
N TYR A 177 6.52 -8.57 20.31
CA TYR A 177 7.15 -7.26 20.49
C TYR A 177 8.65 -7.27 20.22
N THR A 178 9.33 -8.36 20.57
CA THR A 178 10.74 -8.60 20.24
C THR A 178 10.92 -8.61 18.72
N ALA A 179 10.08 -9.32 17.97
CA ALA A 179 10.14 -9.34 16.51
C ALA A 179 9.84 -7.96 15.89
N ILE A 180 8.76 -7.28 16.31
CA ILE A 180 8.38 -5.97 15.74
C ILE A 180 9.44 -4.90 16.06
N SER A 181 10.01 -4.90 17.27
CA SER A 181 11.07 -3.95 17.61
C SER A 181 12.35 -4.24 16.83
N ALA A 182 12.71 -5.51 16.61
CA ALA A 182 13.85 -5.92 15.79
C ALA A 182 13.78 -5.40 14.34
N HIS A 183 12.56 -5.19 13.81
CA HIS A 183 12.35 -4.64 12.48
C HIS A 183 12.98 -3.25 12.29
N ASN A 184 12.97 -2.40 13.32
CA ASN A 184 13.68 -1.12 13.30
C ASN A 184 15.19 -1.30 13.03
N PHE A 185 15.78 -2.38 13.51
CA PHE A 185 17.22 -2.59 13.50
C PHE A 185 17.74 -3.26 12.24
N PHE A 186 16.96 -4.12 11.57
CA PHE A 186 17.44 -4.77 10.35
C PHE A 186 17.44 -3.84 9.13
N HIS A 187 16.68 -2.74 9.15
CA HIS A 187 16.75 -1.67 8.15
C HIS A 187 18.02 -0.83 8.30
N GLN A 188 18.57 -0.77 9.50
CA GLN A 188 19.78 -0.02 9.80
C GLN A 188 21.05 -0.82 9.45
N LYS A 189 22.22 -0.21 9.68
CA LYS A 189 23.51 -0.90 9.65
C LYS A 189 23.45 -2.19 10.47
N ASP A 190 24.07 -3.25 9.95
CA ASP A 190 24.23 -4.53 10.66
C ASP A 190 24.60 -4.32 12.13
N ASN A 191 23.76 -4.87 13.00
CA ASN A 191 23.87 -4.77 14.45
C ASN A 191 23.25 -6.02 15.09
N PHE A 192 23.63 -6.32 16.31
CA PHE A 192 23.19 -7.55 16.99
C PHE A 192 21.67 -7.65 17.19
N ARG A 193 20.96 -6.53 17.32
CA ARG A 193 19.51 -6.51 17.63
C ARG A 193 18.63 -6.88 16.45
N MET A 194 19.16 -6.85 15.23
CA MET A 194 18.46 -7.38 14.07
C MET A 194 18.08 -8.86 14.26
N TYR A 195 18.88 -9.58 15.05
CA TYR A 195 18.74 -11.01 15.26
C TYR A 195 17.71 -11.39 16.33
N TYR A 196 17.16 -10.41 17.04
CA TYR A 196 16.00 -10.63 17.91
C TYR A 196 14.79 -11.12 17.10
N PHE A 197 14.70 -10.69 15.85
CA PHE A 197 13.70 -11.17 14.90
C PHE A 197 13.78 -12.68 14.67
N ASP A 198 15.01 -13.22 14.64
CA ASP A 198 15.28 -14.62 14.32
C ASP A 198 14.83 -15.58 15.44
N LEU A 199 14.52 -15.09 16.65
CA LEU A 199 13.95 -15.92 17.72
C LEU A 199 12.54 -16.46 17.39
N SER A 200 11.86 -15.82 16.42
CA SER A 200 10.46 -16.07 16.07
C SER A 200 10.24 -17.18 15.03
N LEU A 201 11.28 -17.92 14.62
CA LEU A 201 11.33 -18.78 13.41
C LEU A 201 11.38 -18.03 12.07
N MET A 202 11.14 -16.71 12.07
CA MET A 202 11.41 -15.88 10.91
C MET A 202 12.92 -15.65 10.71
N SER A 203 13.28 -14.99 9.62
CA SER A 203 14.68 -14.72 9.25
C SER A 203 14.85 -13.24 8.94
N SER A 204 15.71 -12.55 9.69
CA SER A 204 16.06 -11.13 9.49
C SER A 204 16.63 -10.90 8.10
N ARG A 205 17.36 -11.87 7.55
CA ARG A 205 17.85 -11.85 6.17
C ARG A 205 16.73 -11.97 5.15
N ASP A 206 15.79 -12.89 5.36
CA ASP A 206 14.70 -13.11 4.41
C ASP A 206 13.71 -11.94 4.44
N TRP A 207 13.47 -11.35 5.62
CA TRP A 207 12.66 -10.14 5.77
C TRP A 207 13.33 -8.87 5.23
N ARG A 208 14.66 -8.79 5.20
CA ARG A 208 15.33 -7.75 4.41
C ARG A 208 14.94 -7.83 2.93
N ILE A 209 14.70 -9.02 2.40
CA ILE A 209 14.29 -9.19 1.01
C ILE A 209 12.79 -8.92 0.88
N SER A 210 11.94 -9.68 1.58
CA SER A 210 10.48 -9.59 1.41
C SER A 210 9.90 -8.26 1.86
N HIS A 211 10.37 -7.74 2.99
CA HIS A 211 9.83 -6.53 3.58
C HIS A 211 10.62 -5.29 3.15
N ALA A 212 11.94 -5.26 3.36
CA ALA A 212 12.72 -4.05 3.13
C ALA A 212 13.00 -3.75 1.65
N MET A 213 13.33 -4.75 0.84
CA MET A 213 13.62 -4.55 -0.60
C MET A 213 12.36 -4.61 -1.47
N SER A 214 11.38 -5.44 -1.09
CA SER A 214 10.16 -5.64 -1.87
C SER A 214 9.01 -4.77 -1.37
N HIS A 215 8.46 -5.04 -0.18
CA HIS A 215 7.26 -4.36 0.32
C HIS A 215 7.46 -2.85 0.49
N HIS A 216 8.56 -2.42 1.11
CA HIS A 216 8.87 -1.00 1.28
C HIS A 216 9.15 -0.26 -0.03
N ALA A 217 9.63 -0.96 -1.06
CA ALA A 217 9.89 -0.32 -2.34
C ALA A 217 8.62 -0.21 -3.20
N TYR A 218 7.74 -1.22 -3.14
CA TYR A 218 6.60 -1.36 -4.04
C TYR A 218 5.31 -1.85 -3.33
N PRO A 219 4.88 -1.23 -2.22
CA PRO A 219 3.80 -1.77 -1.39
C PRO A 219 2.49 -1.89 -2.18
N ASN A 220 1.79 -3.01 -1.99
CA ASN A 220 0.52 -3.34 -2.65
C ASN A 220 0.55 -3.38 -4.20
N THR A 221 1.72 -3.36 -4.83
CA THR A 221 1.87 -3.53 -6.28
C THR A 221 2.02 -5.00 -6.67
N LEU A 222 2.03 -5.33 -7.97
CA LEU A 222 2.40 -6.68 -8.41
C LEU A 222 3.84 -7.10 -8.08
N LEU A 223 4.75 -6.14 -7.82
CA LEU A 223 6.13 -6.40 -7.38
C LEU A 223 6.23 -6.73 -5.88
N ASP A 224 5.17 -6.49 -5.10
CA ASP A 224 5.15 -6.74 -3.66
C ASP A 224 5.07 -8.25 -3.37
N LEU A 225 6.19 -8.81 -2.93
CA LEU A 225 6.30 -10.19 -2.47
C LEU A 225 5.35 -10.49 -1.29
N GLU A 226 5.03 -9.52 -0.44
CA GLU A 226 4.10 -9.73 0.67
C GLU A 226 2.64 -9.81 0.20
N ILE A 227 2.31 -9.32 -1.00
CA ILE A 227 1.03 -9.62 -1.65
C ILE A 227 1.05 -11.05 -2.18
N SER A 228 2.07 -11.40 -2.98
CA SER A 228 2.08 -12.70 -3.66
C SER A 228 2.24 -13.87 -2.68
N MET A 229 3.02 -13.72 -1.61
CA MET A 229 3.30 -14.76 -0.60
C MET A 229 2.04 -15.36 0.03
N PHE A 230 0.97 -14.59 0.16
CA PHE A 230 -0.27 -15.09 0.73
C PHE A 230 -1.28 -15.53 -0.32
N GLU A 231 -1.11 -15.18 -1.60
CA GLU A 231 -1.98 -15.66 -2.67
C GLU A 231 -1.71 -17.15 -2.97
N PRO A 232 -2.76 -17.95 -3.26
CA PRO A 232 -4.17 -17.57 -3.39
C PRO A 232 -4.97 -17.63 -2.09
N VAL A 233 -4.33 -17.89 -0.93
CA VAL A 233 -4.99 -18.05 0.38
C VAL A 233 -5.57 -16.73 0.86
N ILE A 234 -4.79 -15.66 0.92
CA ILE A 234 -5.26 -14.30 1.21
C ILE A 234 -5.01 -13.44 -0.02
N LYS A 235 -6.10 -12.86 -0.56
CA LYS A 235 -6.13 -12.07 -1.79
C LYS A 235 -6.54 -10.63 -1.48
N TRP A 236 -5.57 -9.73 -1.43
CA TRP A 236 -5.82 -8.30 -1.22
C TRP A 236 -6.07 -7.51 -2.49
N LEU A 237 -5.59 -7.99 -3.64
CA LEU A 237 -5.85 -7.31 -4.92
C LEU A 237 -7.36 -7.32 -5.24
N PRO A 238 -7.90 -6.25 -5.88
CA PRO A 238 -9.30 -6.13 -6.28
C PRO A 238 -9.62 -6.99 -7.52
N THR A 239 -9.42 -8.29 -7.41
CA THR A 239 -9.74 -9.30 -8.43
C THR A 239 -11.06 -9.98 -8.13
N LYS A 240 -11.61 -10.72 -9.09
CA LYS A 240 -12.83 -11.48 -8.87
C LYS A 240 -12.67 -12.50 -7.75
N LYS A 241 -13.65 -12.50 -6.85
CA LYS A 241 -13.70 -13.37 -5.67
C LYS A 241 -15.07 -14.02 -5.60
N SER A 242 -15.10 -15.34 -5.40
CA SER A 242 -16.35 -16.06 -5.18
C SER A 242 -17.02 -15.56 -3.88
N LEU A 243 -18.35 -15.63 -3.82
CA LEU A 243 -19.08 -15.26 -2.61
C LEU A 243 -18.61 -16.07 -1.39
N GLY A 244 -18.34 -17.36 -1.58
CA GLY A 244 -17.79 -18.23 -0.54
C GLY A 244 -16.44 -17.74 -0.02
N TYR A 245 -15.51 -17.36 -0.91
CA TYR A 245 -14.21 -16.81 -0.51
C TYR A 245 -14.38 -15.53 0.33
N LYS A 246 -15.25 -14.60 -0.09
CA LYS A 246 -15.45 -13.33 0.61
C LYS A 246 -15.88 -13.52 2.06
N ILE A 247 -16.73 -14.52 2.33
CA ILE A 247 -17.22 -14.82 3.68
C ILE A 247 -16.19 -15.63 4.48
N ILE A 248 -15.68 -16.72 3.89
CA ILE A 248 -14.84 -17.68 4.60
C ILE A 248 -13.44 -17.11 4.90
N SER A 249 -12.93 -16.19 4.06
CA SER A 249 -11.66 -15.50 4.31
C SER A 249 -11.61 -14.74 5.63
N TRP A 250 -12.74 -14.21 6.10
CA TRP A 250 -12.79 -13.55 7.40
C TRP A 250 -12.59 -14.52 8.56
N ILE A 251 -13.01 -15.78 8.38
CA ILE A 251 -12.95 -16.82 9.42
C ILE A 251 -11.55 -17.43 9.50
N TYR A 252 -10.93 -17.80 8.36
CA TYR A 252 -9.62 -18.43 8.39
C TYR A 252 -8.45 -17.45 8.47
N SER A 253 -8.61 -16.15 8.16
CA SER A 253 -7.48 -15.20 8.21
C SER A 253 -6.81 -15.18 9.60
N PRO A 254 -7.55 -15.07 10.73
CA PRO A 254 -6.96 -15.21 12.07
C PRO A 254 -6.19 -16.52 12.29
N ILE A 255 -6.63 -17.63 11.68
CA ILE A 255 -5.93 -18.92 11.74
C ILE A 255 -4.62 -18.84 10.96
N VAL A 256 -4.63 -18.26 9.75
CA VAL A 256 -3.41 -18.05 8.96
C VAL A 256 -2.40 -17.22 9.74
N TYR A 257 -2.84 -16.21 10.49
CA TYR A 257 -1.95 -15.37 11.32
C TYR A 257 -1.16 -16.21 12.33
N SER A 258 -1.81 -17.19 12.97
CA SER A 258 -1.17 -18.11 13.93
C SER A 258 -0.06 -18.98 13.33
N PHE A 259 -0.02 -19.14 12.01
CA PHE A 259 0.94 -20.03 11.34
C PHE A 259 1.97 -19.31 10.46
N VAL A 260 2.03 -17.97 10.44
CA VAL A 260 3.03 -17.20 9.68
C VAL A 260 4.47 -17.58 10.05
N PHE A 261 4.78 -17.74 11.34
CA PHE A 261 6.14 -18.12 11.78
C PHE A 261 6.52 -19.52 11.32
N PHE A 262 5.60 -20.47 11.49
CA PHE A 262 5.79 -21.85 11.06
C PHE A 262 5.90 -21.96 9.54
N SER A 263 5.08 -21.23 8.78
CA SER A 263 5.11 -21.27 7.32
C SER A 263 6.43 -20.74 6.77
N GLN A 264 6.98 -19.67 7.36
CA GLN A 264 8.30 -19.15 7.00
C GLN A 264 9.42 -20.17 7.29
N ALA A 265 9.37 -20.87 8.42
CA ALA A 265 10.31 -21.95 8.71
C ALA A 265 10.19 -23.10 7.68
N VAL A 266 8.97 -23.52 7.34
CA VAL A 266 8.74 -24.57 6.35
C VAL A 266 9.26 -24.16 4.98
N ILE A 267 8.93 -22.95 4.51
CA ILE A 267 9.41 -22.41 3.23
C ILE A 267 10.94 -22.41 3.18
N ARG A 268 11.59 -21.94 4.25
CA ARG A 268 13.06 -21.91 4.34
C ARG A 268 13.67 -23.31 4.28
N ASN A 269 13.09 -24.28 4.99
CA ASN A 269 13.52 -25.68 4.91
C ASN A 269 13.31 -26.30 3.52
N LEU A 270 12.21 -25.96 2.84
CA LEU A 270 11.99 -26.41 1.45
C LEU A 270 13.00 -25.82 0.47
N LEU A 271 13.47 -24.58 0.69
CA LEU A 271 14.53 -23.98 -0.12
C LEU A 271 15.86 -24.73 0.03
N TYR A 272 16.20 -25.20 1.24
CA TYR A 272 17.35 -26.08 1.46
C TYR A 272 17.20 -27.42 0.74
N LEU A 273 16.05 -28.08 0.94
CA LEU A 273 15.78 -29.40 0.34
C LEU A 273 15.77 -29.37 -1.20
N ARG A 274 15.40 -28.25 -1.80
CA ARG A 274 15.37 -28.04 -3.26
C ARG A 274 16.66 -27.48 -3.84
N GLY A 275 17.69 -27.25 -3.02
CA GLY A 275 19.00 -26.76 -3.49
C GLY A 275 19.02 -25.28 -3.88
N HIS A 276 18.01 -24.50 -3.51
CA HIS A 276 18.06 -23.03 -3.68
C HIS A 276 19.00 -22.38 -2.66
N VAL A 277 19.26 -23.04 -1.53
CA VAL A 277 20.24 -22.62 -0.53
C VAL A 277 21.11 -23.80 -0.14
N ASN A 278 22.43 -23.61 -0.16
CA ASN A 278 23.40 -24.71 -0.05
C ASN A 278 24.07 -24.84 1.33
N HIS A 279 23.78 -23.95 2.28
CA HIS A 279 24.38 -24.00 3.62
C HIS A 279 23.44 -23.43 4.67
N LEU A 280 23.32 -24.13 5.80
CA LEU A 280 22.63 -23.62 6.98
C LEU A 280 23.29 -22.33 7.45
N GLN A 281 22.47 -21.35 7.81
CA GLN A 281 22.94 -20.12 8.41
C GLN A 281 22.80 -20.21 9.92
N TRP A 282 23.65 -19.50 10.65
CA TRP A 282 23.53 -19.44 12.10
C TRP A 282 22.16 -18.88 12.54
N ARG A 283 21.54 -18.03 11.71
CA ARG A 283 20.17 -17.49 11.92
C ARG A 283 19.13 -18.61 12.00
N ASP A 284 19.36 -19.75 11.36
CA ASP A 284 18.48 -20.92 11.46
C ASP A 284 18.52 -21.58 12.85
N ALA A 285 19.59 -21.37 13.61
CA ALA A 285 19.74 -21.87 14.98
C ALA A 285 19.19 -20.90 16.03
N ALA A 286 19.01 -19.61 15.70
CA ALA A 286 18.53 -18.60 16.65
C ALA A 286 17.18 -18.95 17.31
N PRO A 287 16.16 -19.48 16.62
CA PRO A 287 14.91 -19.88 17.26
C PRO A 287 15.08 -20.95 18.35
N LEU A 288 16.15 -21.76 18.27
CA LEU A 288 16.43 -22.84 19.21
C LEU A 288 16.97 -22.33 20.56
N VAL A 289 17.30 -21.04 20.67
CA VAL A 289 17.71 -20.41 21.94
C VAL A 289 16.61 -20.54 22.99
N LEU A 290 15.34 -20.33 22.61
CA LEU A 290 14.21 -20.44 23.55
C LEU A 290 14.09 -21.85 24.13
N PRO A 291 13.93 -22.93 23.32
CA PRO A 291 13.82 -24.27 23.87
C PRO A 291 15.10 -24.73 24.57
N ALA A 292 16.29 -24.30 24.13
CA ALA A 292 17.54 -24.61 24.84
C ALA A 292 17.56 -24.02 26.26
N LEU A 293 17.15 -22.76 26.44
CA LEU A 293 17.06 -22.14 27.76
C LEU A 293 15.97 -22.78 28.62
N MET A 294 14.81 -23.09 28.04
CA MET A 294 13.74 -23.79 28.74
C MET A 294 14.17 -25.19 29.21
N MET A 295 14.92 -25.93 28.40
CA MET A 295 15.47 -27.24 28.82
C MET A 295 16.57 -27.11 29.87
N GLY A 296 17.40 -26.06 29.79
CA GLY A 296 18.50 -25.84 30.73
C GLY A 296 18.08 -25.34 32.11
N PHE A 297 17.00 -24.54 32.19
CA PHE A 297 16.58 -23.84 33.41
C PHE A 297 15.13 -24.11 33.84
N GLY A 298 14.32 -24.72 32.97
CA GLY A 298 12.98 -25.17 33.29
C GLY A 298 12.97 -26.47 34.09
N ARG A 299 11.77 -26.96 34.41
CA ARG A 299 11.55 -28.23 35.13
C ARG A 299 10.68 -29.22 34.33
N THR A 300 10.21 -28.82 33.16
CA THR A 300 9.40 -29.66 32.27
C THR A 300 10.25 -30.66 31.48
N GLY A 301 9.64 -31.77 31.08
CA GLY A 301 10.27 -32.74 30.18
C GLY A 301 10.57 -32.14 28.80
N VAL A 302 11.33 -32.88 27.98
CA VAL A 302 11.69 -32.43 26.62
C VAL A 302 10.43 -32.20 25.77
N LEU A 303 9.47 -33.13 25.79
CA LEU A 303 8.24 -33.01 25.01
C LEU A 303 7.42 -31.79 25.42
N ASP A 304 7.20 -31.62 26.73
CA ASP A 304 6.46 -30.47 27.29
C ASP A 304 7.14 -29.14 26.95
N THR A 305 8.47 -29.10 26.96
CA THR A 305 9.25 -27.93 26.56
C THR A 305 9.05 -27.60 25.08
N LEU A 306 9.05 -28.60 24.20
CA LEU A 306 8.79 -28.40 22.78
C LEU A 306 7.35 -27.95 22.52
N LEU A 307 6.38 -28.47 23.25
CA LEU A 307 4.98 -28.04 23.19
C LEU A 307 4.80 -26.60 23.69
N MET A 308 5.46 -26.23 24.80
CA MET A 308 5.46 -24.87 25.33
C MET A 308 6.13 -23.89 24.34
N TRP A 309 7.25 -24.29 23.75
CA TRP A 309 7.92 -23.49 22.71
C TRP A 309 7.00 -23.28 21.50
N ALA A 310 6.41 -24.35 20.98
CA ALA A 310 5.48 -24.26 19.86
C ALA A 310 4.28 -23.36 20.20
N TRP A 311 3.78 -23.40 21.44
CA TRP A 311 2.73 -22.51 21.91
C TRP A 311 3.15 -21.04 21.93
N ILE A 312 4.34 -20.72 22.46
CA ILE A 312 4.92 -19.37 22.45
C ILE A 312 5.04 -18.84 21.02
N ILE A 313 5.54 -19.66 20.09
CA ILE A 313 5.64 -19.33 18.66
C ILE A 313 4.25 -19.09 18.07
N LEU A 314 3.26 -19.94 18.36
CA LEU A 314 1.89 -19.82 17.85
C LEU A 314 1.25 -18.49 18.28
N VAL A 315 1.36 -18.14 19.56
CA VAL A 315 0.82 -16.88 20.10
C VAL A 315 1.56 -15.68 19.50
N GLY A 316 2.89 -15.73 19.42
CA GLY A 316 3.70 -14.68 18.81
C GLY A 316 3.34 -14.47 17.33
N SER A 317 3.15 -15.56 16.59
CA SER A 317 2.76 -15.53 15.17
C SER A 317 1.39 -14.90 14.99
N PHE A 318 0.39 -15.33 15.78
CA PHE A 318 -0.96 -14.79 15.73
C PHE A 318 -0.94 -13.27 15.93
N LEU A 319 -0.21 -12.79 16.94
CA LEU A 319 -0.13 -11.37 17.25
C LEU A 319 0.62 -10.59 16.18
N LEU A 320 1.73 -11.11 15.63
CA LEU A 320 2.42 -10.43 14.53
C LEU A 320 1.50 -10.32 13.32
N GLY A 321 0.83 -11.41 12.90
CA GLY A 321 -0.10 -11.37 11.78
C GLY A 321 -1.27 -10.42 12.03
N ALA A 322 -1.86 -10.45 13.22
CA ALA A 322 -2.95 -9.55 13.60
C ALA A 322 -2.50 -8.08 13.61
N ILE A 323 -1.28 -7.76 14.02
CA ILE A 323 -0.76 -6.40 14.03
C ILE A 323 -0.34 -5.96 12.61
N GLY A 324 0.46 -6.78 11.92
CA GLY A 324 1.09 -6.49 10.65
C GLY A 324 0.09 -6.33 9.51
N PHE A 325 -0.83 -7.29 9.31
CA PHE A 325 -1.82 -7.17 8.22
C PHE A 325 -2.84 -6.06 8.45
N ASN A 326 -2.99 -5.61 9.70
CA ASN A 326 -3.85 -4.48 10.06
C ASN A 326 -3.06 -3.18 10.25
N ALA A 327 -1.79 -3.14 9.83
CA ALA A 327 -0.90 -1.99 9.98
C ALA A 327 -1.15 -0.83 8.99
N GLY A 328 -2.25 -0.88 8.25
CA GLY A 328 -2.71 0.21 7.39
C GLY A 328 -2.46 0.03 5.89
N HIS A 329 -1.81 -1.05 5.46
CA HIS A 329 -1.59 -1.35 4.03
C HIS A 329 -2.79 -1.98 3.34
N HIS A 330 -3.67 -2.68 4.07
CA HIS A 330 -4.75 -3.44 3.45
C HIS A 330 -6.13 -2.80 3.62
N HIS A 331 -6.20 -1.47 3.68
CA HIS A 331 -7.48 -0.74 3.76
C HIS A 331 -8.07 -0.50 2.35
N PRO A 332 -9.40 -0.54 2.13
CA PRO A 332 -10.00 -0.29 0.80
C PRO A 332 -9.80 1.12 0.25
N GLY A 333 -9.40 2.04 1.13
CA GLY A 333 -9.07 3.42 0.82
C GLY A 333 -7.58 3.67 0.54
N VAL A 334 -6.74 2.62 0.51
CA VAL A 334 -5.36 2.70 0.03
C VAL A 334 -5.20 1.93 -1.27
N PHE A 335 -4.23 2.34 -2.07
CA PHE A 335 -3.96 1.78 -3.38
C PHE A 335 -3.60 0.29 -3.29
N HIS A 336 -4.21 -0.51 -4.17
CA HIS A 336 -3.77 -1.86 -4.51
C HIS A 336 -3.75 -2.00 -6.03
N ASP A 337 -2.76 -2.72 -6.56
CA ASP A 337 -2.65 -2.91 -8.02
C ASP A 337 -3.96 -3.44 -8.63
N GLY A 338 -4.40 -2.82 -9.71
CA GLY A 338 -5.74 -2.95 -10.28
C GLY A 338 -6.67 -1.80 -9.97
N ASP A 339 -6.42 -0.99 -8.93
CA ASP A 339 -7.05 0.32 -8.75
C ASP A 339 -6.54 1.31 -9.81
N ALA A 340 -7.30 2.37 -10.07
CA ALA A 340 -6.82 3.49 -10.88
C ALA A 340 -5.60 4.12 -10.19
N PRO A 341 -4.43 4.17 -10.85
CA PRO A 341 -3.22 4.74 -10.27
C PRO A 341 -3.29 6.27 -10.28
N ARG A 342 -2.55 6.91 -9.38
CA ARG A 342 -2.23 8.34 -9.54
C ARG A 342 -1.48 8.60 -10.85
N LYS A 343 -1.71 9.76 -11.46
CA LYS A 343 -1.03 10.18 -12.70
C LYS A 343 0.45 10.50 -12.44
N ASP A 344 0.71 11.20 -11.35
CA ASP A 344 2.07 11.52 -10.91
C ASP A 344 2.71 10.27 -10.29
N ARG A 345 3.89 9.91 -10.80
CA ARG A 345 4.62 8.67 -10.50
C ARG A 345 5.70 8.85 -9.44
N ASP A 346 5.74 9.98 -8.73
CA ASP A 346 6.65 10.18 -7.60
C ASP A 346 6.56 9.01 -6.61
N TRP A 347 7.71 8.41 -6.32
CA TRP A 347 7.82 7.24 -5.45
C TRP A 347 7.22 7.49 -4.06
N GLY A 348 7.51 8.65 -3.46
CA GLY A 348 7.06 8.98 -2.11
C GLY A 348 5.55 9.14 -2.04
N LEU A 349 4.93 9.74 -3.07
CA LEU A 349 3.47 9.78 -3.16
C LEU A 349 2.86 8.38 -3.35
N GLY A 350 3.52 7.52 -4.13
CA GLY A 350 3.15 6.10 -4.24
C GLY A 350 3.15 5.37 -2.90
N GLN A 351 4.12 5.64 -2.02
CA GLN A 351 4.14 5.09 -0.65
C GLN A 351 2.92 5.57 0.16
N LEU A 352 2.58 6.86 0.09
CA LEU A 352 1.45 7.44 0.82
C LEU A 352 0.09 6.95 0.32
N ASP A 353 -0.02 6.63 -0.96
CA ASP A 353 -1.23 6.05 -1.54
C ASP A 353 -1.50 4.65 -0.98
N ALA A 354 -0.45 3.89 -0.62
CA ALA A 354 -0.53 2.49 -0.19
C ALA A 354 -0.57 2.30 1.34
N VAL A 355 -0.61 3.36 2.17
CA VAL A 355 -0.52 3.24 3.64
C VAL A 355 -1.43 4.16 4.44
N LYS A 356 -2.06 3.66 5.50
CA LYS A 356 -2.74 4.45 6.53
C LYS A 356 -1.94 4.47 7.83
N ASP A 357 -1.60 5.65 8.33
CA ASP A 357 -1.07 5.78 9.70
C ASP A 357 -2.19 5.72 10.74
N ARG A 358 -1.91 5.11 11.89
CA ARG A 358 -2.87 4.97 12.99
C ARG A 358 -2.58 6.00 14.08
N LYS A 359 -3.54 6.89 14.35
CA LYS A 359 -3.37 8.08 15.22
C LYS A 359 -2.76 7.75 16.58
N TRP A 360 -3.33 6.78 17.30
CA TRP A 360 -2.90 6.42 18.66
C TRP A 360 -1.58 5.65 18.69
N ILE A 361 -1.33 4.81 17.69
CA ILE A 361 -0.09 4.03 17.59
C ILE A 361 1.09 4.96 17.31
N SER A 362 0.94 5.88 16.36
CA SER A 362 1.98 6.85 15.99
C SER A 362 2.28 7.89 17.08
N ALA A 363 1.54 7.94 18.18
CA ALA A 363 1.72 8.93 19.25
C ALA A 363 2.77 8.54 20.29
N ASN A 364 3.15 7.26 20.41
CA ASN A 364 4.01 6.77 21.48
C ASN A 364 5.05 5.77 20.93
N ILE A 365 6.34 5.98 21.22
CA ILE A 365 7.41 5.13 20.71
C ILE A 365 7.27 3.65 21.09
N LEU A 366 6.76 3.35 22.29
CA LEU A 366 6.50 1.98 22.72
C LEU A 366 5.47 1.32 21.80
N LEU A 367 4.39 2.04 21.46
CA LEU A 367 3.39 1.55 20.53
C LEU A 367 3.94 1.49 19.10
N VAL A 368 4.77 2.45 18.69
CA VAL A 368 5.44 2.40 17.38
C VAL A 368 6.29 1.14 17.24
N LEU A 369 7.12 0.82 18.23
CA LEU A 369 8.03 -0.34 18.24
C LEU A 369 7.34 -1.68 18.54
N THR A 370 6.05 -1.68 18.87
CA THR A 370 5.26 -2.90 19.11
C THR A 370 4.11 -3.08 18.13
N ASN A 371 3.78 -2.06 17.32
CA ASN A 371 2.62 -2.07 16.45
C ASN A 371 2.86 -1.48 15.06
N PHE A 372 4.09 -1.24 14.59
CA PHE A 372 4.38 -0.59 13.29
C PHE A 372 3.74 0.81 13.16
N GLY A 373 4.09 1.71 14.07
CA GLY A 373 3.64 3.11 14.03
C GLY A 373 4.52 4.02 13.19
N ASN A 374 4.07 5.27 12.98
CA ASN A 374 4.70 6.23 12.05
C ASN A 374 4.95 5.60 10.66
N HIS A 375 4.00 4.80 10.18
CA HIS A 375 4.23 3.83 9.13
C HIS A 375 4.61 4.50 7.81
N ALA A 376 3.93 5.57 7.41
CA ALA A 376 4.28 6.35 6.22
C ALA A 376 5.70 6.91 6.26
N LEU A 377 6.08 7.56 7.37
CA LEU A 377 7.43 8.10 7.51
C LEU A 377 8.50 7.00 7.55
N HIS A 378 8.17 5.86 8.15
CA HIS A 378 9.02 4.67 8.15
C HIS A 378 9.20 4.11 6.73
N HIS A 379 8.15 4.03 5.93
CA HIS A 379 8.26 3.64 4.52
C HIS A 379 9.13 4.60 3.70
N LEU A 380 8.99 5.90 3.93
CA LEU A 380 9.76 6.92 3.21
C LEU A 380 11.24 6.95 3.63
N PHE A 381 11.55 6.63 4.89
CA PHE A 381 12.88 6.69 5.49
C PHE A 381 13.16 5.50 6.41
N PRO A 382 13.23 4.25 5.89
CA PRO A 382 13.24 3.04 6.70
C PRO A 382 14.50 2.89 7.56
N THR A 383 15.60 3.56 7.18
CA THR A 383 16.86 3.54 7.93
C THR A 383 16.89 4.51 9.11
N VAL A 384 15.90 5.39 9.25
CA VAL A 384 15.77 6.31 10.38
C VAL A 384 15.11 5.56 11.54
N ASP A 385 15.69 5.69 12.73
CA ASP A 385 15.17 5.07 13.93
C ASP A 385 13.78 5.63 14.24
N HIS A 386 12.85 4.75 14.62
CA HIS A 386 11.47 5.16 14.90
C HIS A 386 11.34 6.28 15.95
N ASP A 387 12.26 6.38 16.93
CA ASP A 387 12.26 7.45 17.93
C ASP A 387 12.60 8.82 17.31
N LYS A 388 13.34 8.83 16.21
CA LYS A 388 13.77 10.05 15.52
C LYS A 388 12.84 10.44 14.37
N LEU A 389 11.94 9.54 13.93
CA LEU A 389 10.87 9.89 12.97
C LEU A 389 9.90 10.95 13.52
N TYR A 390 9.82 11.12 14.85
CA TYR A 390 8.99 12.17 15.46
C TYR A 390 9.42 13.58 15.07
N ASP A 391 10.73 13.79 14.94
CA ASP A 391 11.32 15.08 14.56
C ASP A 391 10.97 15.45 13.10
N LEU A 392 10.63 14.46 12.28
CA LEU A 392 10.32 14.65 10.86
C LEU A 392 8.84 14.95 10.60
N LYS A 393 7.95 14.80 11.61
CA LYS A 393 6.50 14.97 11.42
C LYS A 393 6.11 16.37 10.95
N GLY A 394 6.79 17.40 11.43
CA GLY A 394 6.53 18.78 11.04
C GLY A 394 6.80 19.00 9.55
N VAL A 395 8.00 18.64 9.10
CA VAL A 395 8.41 18.80 7.71
C VAL A 395 7.66 17.89 6.74
N PHE A 396 7.28 16.69 7.20
CA PHE A 396 6.42 15.79 6.45
C PHE A 396 5.05 16.42 6.18
N LYS A 397 4.37 16.89 7.22
CA LYS A 397 3.05 17.55 7.07
C LYS A 397 3.13 18.80 6.19
N GLN A 398 4.18 19.60 6.34
CA GLN A 398 4.41 20.76 5.50
C GLN A 398 4.55 20.35 4.03
N THR A 399 5.38 19.35 3.74
CA THR A 399 5.59 18.87 2.37
C THR A 399 4.32 18.25 1.79
N CYS A 400 3.56 17.47 2.57
CA CYS A 400 2.25 16.97 2.14
C CYS A 400 1.32 18.11 1.72
N LYS A 401 1.23 19.19 2.53
CA LYS A 401 0.40 20.35 2.20
C LYS A 401 0.83 21.04 0.90
N GLU A 402 2.13 21.21 0.67
CA GLU A 402 2.67 21.85 -0.53
C GLU A 402 2.40 21.05 -1.80
N PHE A 403 2.38 19.71 -1.70
CA PHE A 403 2.08 18.80 -2.81
C PHE A 403 0.60 18.38 -2.87
N GLY A 404 -0.28 19.03 -2.12
CA GLY A 404 -1.73 18.77 -2.16
C GLY A 404 -2.18 17.42 -1.57
N VAL A 405 -1.32 16.78 -0.76
CA VAL A 405 -1.59 15.49 -0.13
C VAL A 405 -2.28 15.67 1.21
N ASP A 406 -3.49 15.12 1.35
CA ASP A 406 -4.20 15.04 2.63
C ASP A 406 -3.95 13.70 3.28
N PHE A 407 -2.89 13.68 4.07
CA PHE A 407 -2.48 12.49 4.81
C PHE A 407 -3.25 12.38 6.13
N GLU A 408 -4.47 11.84 6.05
CA GLU A 408 -5.32 11.59 7.21
C GLU A 408 -4.88 10.36 8.01
N LEU A 409 -4.90 10.52 9.34
CA LEU A 409 -4.68 9.44 10.29
C LEU A 409 -5.96 8.65 10.53
N ALA A 410 -5.87 7.32 10.49
CA ALA A 410 -6.97 6.41 10.72
C ALA A 410 -7.06 5.94 12.18
N GLY A 411 -8.23 5.42 12.55
CA GLY A 411 -8.42 4.65 13.78
C GLY A 411 -7.86 3.23 13.65
N VAL A 412 -7.46 2.62 14.77
CA VAL A 412 -7.01 1.20 14.77
C VAL A 412 -8.13 0.27 14.31
N TRP A 413 -9.33 0.45 14.83
CA TRP A 413 -10.51 -0.34 14.45
C TRP A 413 -10.97 -0.07 13.02
N GLU A 414 -10.75 1.14 12.49
CA GLU A 414 -10.98 1.46 11.08
C GLU A 414 -10.05 0.63 10.19
N CYS A 415 -8.76 0.59 10.50
CA CYS A 415 -7.79 -0.22 9.74
C CYS A 415 -8.12 -1.71 9.80
N ILE A 416 -8.49 -2.24 10.97
CA ILE A 416 -8.88 -3.66 11.14
C ILE A 416 -10.13 -3.96 10.30
N ALA A 417 -11.21 -3.19 10.46
CA ALA A 417 -12.43 -3.38 9.68
C ALA A 417 -12.16 -3.20 8.18
N GLY A 418 -11.28 -2.28 7.82
CA GLY A 418 -10.81 -2.07 6.45
C GLY A 418 -10.14 -3.31 5.88
N GLN A 419 -9.20 -3.93 6.59
CA GLN A 419 -8.51 -5.13 6.14
C GLN A 419 -9.48 -6.25 5.73
N PHE A 420 -10.48 -6.54 6.57
CA PHE A 420 -11.50 -7.55 6.23
C PHE A 420 -12.40 -7.12 5.06
N ARG A 421 -12.77 -5.83 4.97
CA ARG A 421 -13.48 -5.31 3.78
C ARG A 421 -12.65 -5.45 2.51
N GLN A 422 -11.34 -5.28 2.58
CA GLN A 422 -10.43 -5.45 1.44
C GLN A 422 -10.39 -6.91 0.97
N LEU A 423 -10.40 -7.87 1.89
CA LEU A 423 -10.52 -9.29 1.54
C LEU A 423 -11.79 -9.58 0.74
N ALA A 424 -12.89 -8.90 1.04
CA ALA A 424 -14.16 -9.04 0.31
C ALA A 424 -14.23 -8.21 -0.99
N ARG A 425 -13.36 -7.22 -1.18
CA ARG A 425 -13.39 -6.27 -2.32
C ARG A 425 -12.97 -6.96 -3.61
N ASP A 426 -13.84 -6.93 -4.62
CA ASP A 426 -13.59 -7.50 -5.96
C ASP A 426 -13.70 -6.47 -7.10
N LYS A 427 -13.96 -5.21 -6.76
CA LYS A 427 -14.02 -4.10 -7.71
C LYS A 427 -12.87 -3.15 -7.45
N ALA A 428 -12.17 -2.80 -8.52
CA ALA A 428 -11.19 -1.74 -8.53
C ALA A 428 -11.83 -0.39 -8.16
N ASN A 429 -11.10 0.42 -7.41
CA ASN A 429 -11.43 1.81 -7.19
C ASN A 429 -11.10 2.60 -8.47
N PRO A 430 -12.09 3.21 -9.15
CA PRO A 430 -11.84 3.93 -10.39
C PRO A 430 -11.24 5.33 -10.16
N TYR A 431 -11.26 5.83 -8.93
CA TYR A 431 -10.72 7.14 -8.60
C TYR A 431 -9.38 6.97 -7.89
N PRO A 432 -8.29 7.56 -8.42
CA PRO A 432 -6.97 7.50 -7.80
C PRO A 432 -6.98 8.23 -6.46
N THR A 433 -7.33 7.48 -5.42
CA THR A 433 -7.39 7.80 -3.99
C THR A 433 -8.29 8.99 -3.57
N TYR A 434 -9.08 8.77 -2.53
CA TYR A 434 -9.76 9.81 -1.75
C TYR A 434 -8.79 10.76 -0.98
N ARG A 435 -7.49 10.73 -1.30
CA ARG A 435 -6.38 11.37 -0.57
C ARG A 435 -5.60 12.41 -1.38
N ASP A 436 -5.83 12.48 -2.69
CA ASP A 436 -5.48 13.66 -3.45
C ASP A 436 -6.49 14.78 -3.09
N SER A 437 -6.21 15.50 -2.00
CA SER A 437 -7.06 16.61 -1.56
C SER A 437 -6.99 17.84 -2.43
N SER A 438 -6.09 17.88 -3.41
CA SER A 438 -6.17 18.89 -4.47
C SER A 438 -7.47 18.75 -5.27
N LEU A 439 -8.19 17.63 -5.13
CA LEU A 439 -9.32 17.23 -5.97
C LEU A 439 -10.70 17.17 -5.27
N LYS A 440 -10.85 17.57 -4.00
CA LYS A 440 -12.18 17.74 -3.36
C LYS A 440 -12.77 19.12 -3.64
N SER A 441 -12.90 19.50 -4.91
CA SER A 441 -13.60 20.73 -5.32
C SER A 441 -14.75 20.40 -6.27
N GLY A 442 -15.78 21.26 -6.30
CA GLY A 442 -16.86 21.13 -7.28
C GLY A 442 -16.33 21.05 -8.73
N LEU A 443 -15.22 21.73 -9.02
CA LEU A 443 -14.58 21.73 -10.34
C LEU A 443 -14.05 20.34 -10.74
N ILE A 444 -13.44 19.61 -9.80
CA ILE A 444 -12.88 18.28 -10.10
C ILE A 444 -13.96 17.20 -10.05
N TRP A 445 -14.95 17.35 -9.17
CA TRP A 445 -16.15 16.53 -9.24
C TRP A 445 -16.81 16.63 -10.64
N ILE A 446 -16.90 17.84 -11.19
CA ILE A 446 -17.39 18.08 -12.56
C ILE A 446 -16.50 17.42 -13.62
N LYS A 447 -15.16 17.52 -13.52
CA LYS A 447 -14.27 16.86 -14.48
C LYS A 447 -14.41 15.34 -14.47
N GLY A 448 -14.52 14.73 -13.28
CA GLY A 448 -14.80 13.29 -13.18
C GLY A 448 -16.15 12.93 -13.81
N LYS A 449 -17.17 13.76 -13.55
CA LYS A 449 -18.48 13.64 -14.19
C LYS A 449 -18.43 13.72 -15.73
N GLN A 450 -17.59 14.60 -16.29
CA GLN A 450 -17.42 14.73 -17.74
C GLN A 450 -16.85 13.46 -18.39
N GLU A 451 -15.94 12.77 -17.70
CA GLU A 451 -15.38 11.49 -18.14
C GLU A 451 -16.40 10.34 -17.98
N ASP A 452 -17.14 10.34 -16.87
CA ASP A 452 -18.02 9.24 -16.47
C ASP A 452 -19.39 9.23 -17.17
N ASP A 453 -19.94 10.41 -17.50
CA ASP A 453 -21.32 10.54 -17.97
C ASP A 453 -21.47 10.29 -19.49
N GLY A 454 -20.35 10.18 -20.22
CA GLY A 454 -20.33 9.88 -21.65
C GLY A 454 -21.07 10.91 -22.48
N ALA A 455 -21.04 12.19 -22.08
CA ALA A 455 -21.73 13.28 -22.77
C ALA A 455 -20.91 13.91 -23.91
N GLU A 456 -19.68 13.44 -24.14
CA GLU A 456 -18.87 13.75 -25.34
C GLU A 456 -18.62 15.27 -25.54
N GLY A 457 -18.51 16.03 -24.45
CA GLY A 457 -18.34 17.49 -24.48
C GLY A 457 -19.64 18.29 -24.72
N LEU A 458 -20.77 17.59 -24.88
CA LEU A 458 -22.13 18.14 -25.00
C LEU A 458 -22.88 18.03 -23.67
N TRP A 459 -24.14 18.47 -23.62
CA TRP A 459 -25.02 18.21 -22.48
C TRP A 459 -25.85 16.96 -22.75
N ARG A 460 -25.79 15.99 -21.84
CA ARG A 460 -26.61 14.78 -21.93
C ARG A 460 -27.88 14.95 -21.11
N ILE A 461 -29.03 14.68 -21.72
CA ILE A 461 -30.34 14.63 -21.06
C ILE A 461 -31.03 13.35 -21.50
N HIS A 462 -31.33 12.48 -20.54
CA HIS A 462 -31.68 11.08 -20.74
C HIS A 462 -30.65 10.37 -21.64
N ASP A 463 -31.10 9.79 -22.74
CA ASP A 463 -30.26 9.04 -23.66
C ASP A 463 -29.80 9.87 -24.87
N ASP A 464 -30.02 11.19 -24.85
CA ASP A 464 -29.73 12.09 -25.96
C ASP A 464 -28.72 13.19 -25.58
N LEU A 465 -27.96 13.66 -26.59
CA LEU A 465 -26.94 14.71 -26.50
C LEU A 465 -27.42 15.99 -27.18
N TYR A 466 -27.16 17.13 -26.53
CA TYR A 466 -27.62 18.46 -26.95
C TYR A 466 -26.47 19.47 -26.97
N GLU A 467 -26.47 20.36 -27.96
CA GLU A 467 -25.53 21.48 -28.07
C GLU A 467 -26.21 22.78 -27.67
N LEU A 468 -26.00 23.20 -26.41
CA LEU A 468 -26.69 24.34 -25.80
C LEU A 468 -25.86 25.63 -25.82
N SER A 469 -24.63 25.63 -26.37
CA SER A 469 -23.72 26.78 -26.27
C SER A 469 -24.31 28.06 -26.87
N SER A 470 -25.08 27.97 -27.96
CA SER A 470 -25.73 29.12 -28.61
C SER A 470 -26.94 29.67 -27.83
N TRP A 471 -27.52 28.87 -26.95
CA TRP A 471 -28.71 29.23 -26.16
C TRP A 471 -28.42 29.54 -24.71
N MET A 472 -27.28 29.09 -24.18
CA MET A 472 -26.91 29.18 -22.77
C MET A 472 -27.10 30.58 -22.16
N TYR A 473 -26.72 31.64 -22.88
CA TYR A 473 -26.88 33.03 -22.40
C TYR A 473 -28.32 33.55 -22.43
N ARG A 474 -29.24 32.82 -23.06
CA ARG A 474 -30.70 33.08 -23.08
C ARG A 474 -31.47 32.16 -22.13
N HIS A 475 -30.79 31.27 -21.41
CA HIS A 475 -31.43 30.36 -20.46
C HIS A 475 -32.04 31.15 -19.30
N PRO A 476 -33.35 31.02 -19.01
CA PRO A 476 -34.01 31.77 -17.95
C PRO A 476 -33.46 31.53 -16.54
N GLY A 477 -32.85 30.35 -16.30
CA GLY A 477 -32.17 30.02 -15.05
C GLY A 477 -30.73 30.53 -14.95
N GLY A 478 -30.27 31.31 -15.93
CA GLY A 478 -28.90 31.82 -16.02
C GLY A 478 -27.95 30.87 -16.77
N ALA A 479 -26.88 31.45 -17.32
CA ALA A 479 -25.87 30.74 -18.11
C ALA A 479 -24.93 29.86 -17.27
N GLU A 480 -24.66 30.27 -16.03
CA GLU A 480 -23.64 29.66 -15.16
C GLU A 480 -23.87 28.16 -14.94
N TRP A 481 -25.11 27.73 -14.73
CA TRP A 481 -25.44 26.31 -14.56
C TRP A 481 -25.08 25.46 -15.77
N LEU A 482 -25.36 25.94 -16.98
CA LEU A 482 -25.05 25.21 -18.20
C LEU A 482 -23.55 25.25 -18.48
N ASP A 483 -22.87 26.37 -18.19
CA ASP A 483 -21.42 26.51 -18.37
C ASP A 483 -20.65 25.52 -17.48
N ILE A 484 -21.00 25.49 -16.19
CA ILE A 484 -20.42 24.59 -15.18
C ILE A 484 -20.64 23.11 -15.55
N THR A 485 -21.80 22.76 -16.11
CA THR A 485 -22.18 21.36 -16.37
C THR A 485 -21.91 20.89 -17.80
N LYS A 486 -21.27 21.71 -18.63
CA LYS A 486 -20.92 21.33 -20.00
C LYS A 486 -20.11 20.03 -20.02
N GLY A 487 -20.50 19.08 -20.86
CA GLY A 487 -19.84 17.78 -20.95
C GLY A 487 -20.32 16.76 -19.92
N THR A 488 -21.42 17.00 -19.18
CA THR A 488 -21.96 16.06 -18.17
C THR A 488 -23.39 15.59 -18.48
N ASP A 489 -23.88 14.57 -17.77
CA ASP A 489 -25.29 14.16 -17.75
C ASP A 489 -26.04 15.00 -16.71
N ILE A 490 -26.92 15.87 -17.21
CA ILE A 490 -27.71 16.81 -16.42
C ILE A 490 -29.18 16.37 -16.30
N THR A 491 -29.51 15.12 -16.58
CA THR A 491 -30.90 14.62 -16.60
C THR A 491 -31.64 14.91 -15.31
N GLU A 492 -31.05 14.59 -14.16
CA GLU A 492 -31.69 14.79 -12.86
C GLU A 492 -31.93 16.27 -12.58
N ALA A 493 -30.95 17.13 -12.93
CA ALA A 493 -31.10 18.57 -12.80
C ALA A 493 -32.20 19.10 -13.72
N PHE A 494 -32.23 18.66 -14.98
CA PHE A 494 -33.26 19.01 -15.94
C PHE A 494 -34.65 18.61 -15.45
N GLU A 495 -34.80 17.37 -14.98
CA GLU A 495 -36.09 16.86 -14.49
C GLU A 495 -36.55 17.56 -13.22
N ALA A 496 -35.64 17.90 -12.31
CA ALA A 496 -35.95 18.58 -11.05
C ALA A 496 -36.38 20.04 -11.22
N HIS A 497 -35.74 20.77 -12.13
CA HIS A 497 -35.94 22.22 -12.23
C HIS A 497 -37.04 22.62 -13.22
N HIS A 498 -37.39 21.75 -14.18
CA HIS A 498 -38.35 22.08 -15.23
C HIS A 498 -39.68 21.38 -15.03
N VAL A 499 -40.59 22.02 -14.28
CA VAL A 499 -41.94 21.47 -14.10
C VAL A 499 -42.74 21.56 -15.39
N SER A 500 -42.69 22.62 -16.20
CA SER A 500 -43.47 22.74 -17.44
C SER A 500 -42.92 21.88 -18.61
N LYS A 501 -43.68 21.78 -19.70
CA LYS A 501 -43.24 21.12 -20.95
C LYS A 501 -42.49 22.03 -21.93
N ILE A 502 -42.49 23.34 -21.68
CA ILE A 502 -41.82 24.33 -22.54
C ILE A 502 -40.32 24.00 -22.75
N PRO A 503 -39.54 23.64 -21.72
CA PRO A 503 -38.12 23.30 -21.90
C PRO A 503 -37.90 22.06 -22.76
N GLU A 504 -38.77 21.04 -22.64
CA GLU A 504 -38.74 19.83 -23.49
C GLU A 504 -38.96 20.18 -24.97
N ALA A 505 -39.81 21.17 -25.27
CA ALA A 505 -40.04 21.66 -26.62
C ALA A 505 -38.85 22.47 -27.16
N ILE A 506 -38.24 23.33 -26.33
CA ILE A 506 -37.07 24.13 -26.71
C ILE A 506 -35.85 23.24 -26.98
N LEU A 507 -35.62 22.21 -26.15
CA LEU A 507 -34.47 21.30 -26.28
C LEU A 507 -34.39 20.61 -27.65
N LYS A 508 -35.53 20.36 -28.32
CA LYS A 508 -35.57 19.72 -29.64
C LYS A 508 -34.76 20.49 -30.68
N ASN A 509 -34.67 21.81 -30.56
CA ASN A 509 -33.91 22.66 -31.49
C ASN A 509 -32.39 22.51 -31.34
N PHE A 510 -31.93 21.91 -30.25
CA PHE A 510 -30.51 21.76 -29.90
C PHE A 510 -30.04 20.31 -29.88
N HIS A 511 -30.92 19.37 -30.25
CA HIS A 511 -30.62 17.95 -30.27
C HIS A 511 -29.56 17.64 -31.34
N VAL A 512 -28.53 16.89 -30.96
CA VAL A 512 -27.47 16.45 -31.86
C VAL A 512 -27.69 14.99 -32.26
N ARG A 513 -27.70 14.08 -31.28
CA ARG A 513 -27.85 12.62 -31.48
C ARG A 513 -28.08 11.89 -30.15
N ALA A 514 -28.49 10.63 -30.23
CA ALA A 514 -28.46 9.71 -29.09
C ALA A 514 -27.02 9.45 -28.60
N ALA A 515 -26.86 9.31 -27.28
CA ALA A 515 -25.60 8.94 -26.64
C ALA A 515 -25.21 7.49 -26.98
N SER A 516 -23.92 7.27 -27.22
CA SER A 516 -23.38 5.95 -27.56
C SER A 516 -23.21 5.00 -26.37
N THR A 517 -23.30 5.54 -25.15
CA THR A 517 -23.04 4.85 -23.89
C THR A 517 -24.29 4.86 -22.99
N ARG A 518 -24.40 3.90 -22.08
CA ARG A 518 -25.48 3.89 -21.06
C ARG A 518 -25.25 5.00 -20.03
N ARG A 519 -26.32 5.62 -19.53
CA ARG A 519 -26.27 6.61 -18.44
C ARG A 519 -25.58 6.05 -17.18
N ASN A 520 -24.69 6.84 -16.60
CA ASN A 520 -24.06 6.55 -15.31
C ASN A 520 -24.87 7.13 -14.13
N SER A 521 -26.14 6.73 -14.05
CA SER A 521 -27.05 7.13 -12.97
C SER A 521 -27.89 5.94 -12.51
N PRO A 522 -28.13 5.76 -11.18
CA PRO A 522 -29.04 4.74 -10.68
C PRO A 522 -30.52 5.14 -10.87
N TYR A 523 -30.83 6.38 -11.23
CA TYR A 523 -32.20 6.89 -11.31
C TYR A 523 -32.79 6.71 -12.71
N THR A 524 -34.06 6.29 -12.76
CA THR A 524 -34.84 6.16 -13.99
C THR A 524 -36.09 7.01 -13.92
N PHE A 525 -36.41 7.76 -14.97
CA PHE A 525 -37.60 8.61 -15.07
C PHE A 525 -38.69 7.95 -15.93
N LYS A 526 -39.17 6.78 -15.51
CA LYS A 526 -40.25 6.06 -16.20
C LYS A 526 -41.53 6.90 -16.24
N GLU A 527 -42.24 6.87 -17.37
CA GLU A 527 -43.50 7.62 -17.58
C GLU A 527 -44.58 7.27 -16.56
N ASP A 528 -44.71 6.00 -16.19
CA ASP A 528 -45.62 5.48 -15.16
C ASP A 528 -45.01 5.50 -13.74
N GLY A 529 -43.79 5.99 -13.60
CA GLY A 529 -43.08 6.09 -12.32
C GLY A 529 -43.64 7.18 -11.42
N PHE A 530 -43.32 7.08 -10.13
CA PHE A 530 -43.75 8.05 -9.11
C PHE A 530 -43.43 9.49 -9.49
N TYR A 531 -42.18 9.77 -9.90
CA TYR A 531 -41.72 11.14 -10.15
C TYR A 531 -42.45 11.80 -11.33
N ARG A 532 -42.58 11.12 -12.47
CA ARG A 532 -43.31 11.63 -13.65
C ARG A 532 -44.80 11.80 -13.36
N THR A 533 -45.40 10.87 -12.61
CA THR A 533 -46.79 10.97 -12.17
C THR A 533 -47.01 12.18 -11.26
N LEU A 534 -46.13 12.38 -10.28
CA LEU A 534 -46.16 13.54 -9.39
C LEU A 534 -46.00 14.84 -10.17
N LYS A 535 -45.00 14.92 -11.06
CA LYS A 535 -44.75 16.08 -11.91
C LYS A 535 -45.96 16.43 -12.79
N LYS A 536 -46.65 15.43 -13.33
CA LYS A 536 -47.92 15.61 -14.06
C LYS A 536 -49.02 16.19 -13.17
N ARG A 537 -49.22 15.65 -11.97
CA ARG A 537 -50.22 16.16 -11.01
C ARG A 537 -49.92 17.60 -10.57
N VAL A 538 -48.64 17.92 -10.38
CA VAL A 538 -48.22 19.30 -10.07
C VAL A 538 -48.55 20.24 -11.24
N ARG A 539 -48.27 19.85 -12.49
CA ARG A 539 -48.67 20.62 -13.69
C ARG A 539 -50.18 20.86 -13.73
N GLU A 540 -50.98 19.81 -13.49
CA GLU A 540 -52.45 19.90 -13.47
C GLU A 540 -52.96 20.83 -12.37
N ALA A 541 -52.34 20.80 -11.18
CA ALA A 541 -52.70 21.66 -10.05
C ALA A 541 -52.33 23.13 -10.26
N LEU A 542 -51.26 23.42 -11.02
CA LEU A 542 -50.81 24.79 -11.30
C LEU A 542 -51.62 25.51 -12.39
N GLY A 543 -52.53 24.81 -13.09
CA GLY A 543 -53.36 25.38 -14.16
C GLY A 543 -52.64 25.50 -15.52
N LYS A 544 -53.37 25.88 -16.58
CA LYS A 544 -52.86 25.92 -17.97
C LYS A 544 -51.56 26.72 -18.07
N GLU A 545 -50.53 26.08 -18.64
CA GLU A 545 -49.26 26.72 -18.97
C GLU A 545 -49.51 27.99 -19.82
N PRO A 546 -48.87 29.14 -19.52
CA PRO A 546 -48.89 30.26 -20.45
C PRO A 546 -48.29 29.80 -21.78
N GLU A 547 -48.95 30.11 -22.90
CA GLU A 547 -48.45 29.76 -24.24
C GLU A 547 -47.00 30.23 -24.41
N PRO A 548 -46.14 29.44 -25.07
CA PRO A 548 -44.79 29.87 -25.39
C PRO A 548 -44.87 31.13 -26.24
N LYS A 549 -44.55 32.29 -25.66
CA LYS A 549 -44.35 33.51 -26.44
C LYS A 549 -43.27 33.19 -27.47
N ARG A 550 -43.58 33.34 -28.75
CA ARG A 550 -42.55 33.38 -29.80
C ARG A 550 -41.55 34.46 -29.38
N LEU A 551 -40.30 34.05 -29.19
CA LEU A 551 -39.18 34.96 -29.12
C LEU A 551 -38.93 35.44 -30.56
N GLU A 552 -39.69 36.46 -30.97
CA GLU A 552 -39.29 37.35 -32.05
C GLU A 552 -38.49 38.49 -31.41
N ASP A 553 -37.29 38.70 -31.97
CA ASP A 553 -36.18 39.63 -31.65
C ASP A 553 -35.18 39.26 -30.54
#